data_AF-A0A380EKK1-F1
#
_entry.id   AF-A0A380EKK1-F1
#
_cell.length_a   1.000
_cell.length_b   1.000
_cell.length_c   1.000
_cell.angle_alpha   90.00
_cell.angle_beta   90.00
_cell.angle_gamma   90.00
#
_symmetry.space_group_name_H-M   'P 1'
#
loop_
_entity.id
_entity.type
_entity.pdbx_description
1 polymer ?
#
loop_
_entity_poly.entity_id
_entity_poly.type
_entity_poly.pdbx_seq_one_letter_code
_entity_poly.pdbx_strand_id
1 'polypeptide(L)'
;MGRGGGKNGLISAISDFLSTPLHGVKEYHISIVANSEDQAKTSFDEIRTVLMDNKRNKTGKTPKAPYEVSKAKIINRATKSVIRYNTSNTKTKDGGREGCVIFDEIHYFFGPEMVNVKRGGLGKKKIEERFI
;
A
#
# COMPACT_ATOMS: atom_id res chain seq x y z
N MET A 1 -6.98 25.36 4.84
CA MET A 1 -5.73 24.59 5.04
C MET A 1 -5.71 23.44 4.03
N GLY A 2 -4.88 23.52 3.00
CA GLY A 2 -4.99 22.67 1.80
C GLY A 2 -4.67 21.20 2.05
N ARG A 3 -5.66 20.33 1.89
CA ARG A 3 -5.50 18.88 1.98
C ARG A 3 -4.93 18.35 0.66
N GLY A 4 -3.77 17.67 0.74
CA GLY A 4 -3.62 16.40 0.03
C GLY A 4 -3.06 16.36 -1.39
N GLY A 5 -2.64 17.46 -2.02
CA GLY A 5 -2.17 17.39 -3.42
C GLY A 5 -0.85 16.62 -3.63
N GLY A 6 0.08 16.67 -2.67
CA GLY A 6 1.46 16.17 -2.85
C GLY A 6 1.79 14.86 -2.13
N LYS A 7 1.42 14.74 -0.85
CA LYS A 7 1.80 13.59 -0.01
C LYS A 7 1.17 12.29 -0.51
N ASN A 8 -0.11 12.37 -0.86
CA ASN A 8 -0.88 11.23 -1.33
C ASN A 8 -0.51 10.81 -2.76
N GLY A 9 -0.16 11.78 -3.61
CA GLY A 9 0.43 11.53 -4.92
C GLY A 9 1.78 10.82 -4.81
N LEU A 10 2.62 11.20 -3.85
CA LEU A 10 3.90 10.54 -3.58
C LEU A 10 3.72 9.09 -3.07
N ILE A 11 2.83 8.87 -2.11
CA ILE A 11 2.47 7.52 -1.60
C ILE A 11 1.97 6.64 -2.76
N SER A 12 1.18 7.22 -3.66
CA SER A 12 0.67 6.51 -4.84
C SER A 12 1.76 6.12 -5.81
N ALA A 13 2.69 7.05 -6.12
CA ALA A 13 3.80 6.78 -7.01
C ALA A 13 4.75 5.71 -6.45
N ILE A 14 5.06 5.78 -5.15
CA ILE A 14 5.92 4.81 -4.48
C ILE A 14 5.26 3.43 -4.43
N SER A 15 3.99 3.37 -4.02
CA SER A 15 3.24 2.09 -3.95
C SER A 15 3.13 1.43 -5.32
N ASP A 16 2.90 2.22 -6.37
CA ASP A 16 2.90 1.73 -7.75
C ASP A 16 4.28 1.17 -8.12
N PHE A 17 5.35 1.95 -7.97
CA PHE A 17 6.71 1.54 -8.31
C PHE A 17 7.12 0.22 -7.63
N LEU A 18 6.96 0.14 -6.31
CA LEU A 18 7.33 -1.04 -5.51
C LEU A 18 6.52 -2.29 -5.87
N SER A 19 5.29 -2.11 -6.37
CA SER A 19 4.48 -3.22 -6.83
C SER A 19 4.88 -3.72 -8.22
N THR A 20 5.61 -2.94 -9.00
CA THR A 20 5.94 -3.25 -10.40
C THR A 20 7.16 -4.16 -10.55
N PRO A 21 7.33 -4.81 -11.71
CA PRO A 21 8.56 -5.55 -12.02
C PRO A 21 9.84 -4.69 -12.00
N LEU A 22 9.73 -3.35 -12.08
CA LEU A 22 10.89 -2.45 -12.05
C LEU A 22 11.61 -2.49 -10.70
N HIS A 23 10.87 -2.69 -9.61
CA HIS A 23 11.46 -2.91 -8.29
C HIS A 23 12.16 -4.28 -8.19
N GLY A 24 11.82 -5.23 -9.06
CA GLY A 24 12.50 -6.53 -9.16
C GLY A 24 12.10 -7.55 -8.10
N VAL A 25 11.21 -7.22 -7.16
CA VAL A 25 10.75 -8.13 -6.09
C VAL A 25 9.32 -8.60 -6.34
N LYS A 26 9.13 -9.93 -6.45
CA LYS A 26 7.79 -10.54 -6.59
C LYS A 26 7.07 -10.64 -5.26
N GLU A 27 5.75 -10.69 -5.33
CA GLU A 27 4.80 -10.80 -4.22
C GLU A 27 4.99 -9.72 -3.16
N TYR A 28 5.51 -8.54 -3.55
CA TYR A 28 5.87 -7.47 -2.63
C TYR A 28 4.60 -6.79 -2.11
N HIS A 29 4.09 -7.27 -0.98
CA HIS A 29 2.83 -6.75 -0.42
C HIS A 29 3.06 -5.42 0.29
N ILE A 30 2.19 -4.46 0.02
CA ILE A 30 2.23 -3.10 0.54
C ILE A 30 0.99 -2.87 1.39
N SER A 31 1.20 -2.46 2.64
CA SER A 31 0.11 -2.17 3.58
C SER A 31 0.12 -0.70 3.97
N ILE A 32 -1.00 -0.03 3.70
CA ILE A 32 -1.25 1.36 4.07
C ILE A 32 -1.92 1.38 5.43
N VAL A 33 -1.38 2.15 6.36
CA VAL A 33 -1.82 2.17 7.75
C VAL A 33 -2.03 3.62 8.15
N ALA A 34 -3.22 3.95 8.64
CA ALA A 34 -3.53 5.27 9.17
C ALA A 34 -4.28 5.18 10.51
N ASN A 35 -4.41 6.32 11.20
CA ASN A 35 -5.09 6.35 12.51
C ASN A 35 -6.55 5.91 12.40
N SER A 36 -7.28 6.42 11.41
CA SER A 36 -8.66 6.01 11.12
C SER A 36 -8.76 5.15 9.87
N GLU A 37 -9.81 4.32 9.80
CA GLU A 37 -10.14 3.56 8.59
C GLU A 37 -10.40 4.46 7.39
N ASP A 38 -11.13 5.55 7.60
CA ASP A 38 -11.45 6.50 6.56
C ASP A 38 -10.19 7.13 5.95
N GLN A 39 -9.18 7.44 6.77
CA GLN A 39 -7.89 7.93 6.28
C GLN A 39 -7.17 6.87 5.46
N ALA A 40 -7.04 5.65 6.00
CA ALA A 40 -6.33 4.56 5.31
C ALA A 40 -7.01 4.21 3.96
N LYS A 41 -8.35 4.26 3.94
CA LYS A 41 -9.16 4.04 2.75
C LYS A 41 -9.07 5.19 1.76
N THR A 42 -9.00 6.44 2.23
CA THR A 42 -8.80 7.61 1.36
C THR A 42 -7.50 7.47 0.58
N SER A 43 -6.39 7.18 1.27
CA SER A 43 -5.08 7.01 0.61
C SER A 43 -5.09 5.82 -0.36
N PHE A 44 -5.80 4.72 -0.03
CA PHE A 44 -5.98 3.59 -0.95
C PHE A 44 -6.84 3.95 -2.18
N ASP A 45 -7.95 4.67 -1.99
CA ASP A 45 -8.86 5.06 -3.07
C ASP A 45 -8.21 6.07 -4.02
N GLU A 46 -7.27 6.89 -3.55
CA GLU A 46 -6.46 7.76 -4.41
C GLU A 46 -5.56 6.95 -5.33
N ILE A 47 -4.84 5.94 -4.82
CA ILE A 47 -4.02 5.03 -5.65
C ILE A 47 -4.92 4.37 -6.69
N ARG A 48 -6.08 3.87 -6.26
CA ARG A 48 -7.06 3.24 -7.13
C ARG A 48 -7.54 4.19 -8.22
N THR A 49 -7.81 5.45 -7.88
CA THR A 49 -8.26 6.48 -8.82
C THR A 49 -7.19 6.78 -9.86
N VAL A 50 -5.93 6.99 -9.43
CA VAL A 50 -4.80 7.20 -10.36
C VAL A 50 -4.64 6.02 -11.32
N LEU A 51 -4.77 4.78 -10.85
CA LEU A 51 -4.69 3.61 -11.72
C LEU A 51 -5.86 3.51 -12.71
N MET A 52 -7.06 3.94 -12.31
CA MET A 52 -8.24 3.96 -13.17
C MET A 52 -8.14 5.05 -14.24
N ASP A 53 -7.75 6.27 -13.85
CA ASP A 53 -7.61 7.41 -14.77
C ASP A 53 -6.55 7.15 -15.84
N ASN A 54 -5.47 6.46 -15.47
CA ASN A 54 -4.41 6.04 -16.39
C ASN A 54 -4.73 4.74 -17.15
N LYS A 55 -5.95 4.18 -17.03
CA LYS A 55 -6.39 2.94 -17.70
C LYS A 55 -5.49 1.73 -17.40
N ARG A 56 -4.85 1.72 -16.22
CA ARG A 56 -3.94 0.65 -15.76
C ARG A 56 -4.64 -0.45 -14.98
N ASN A 57 -5.95 -0.32 -14.76
CA ASN A 57 -6.80 -1.39 -14.27
C ASN A 57 -7.32 -2.30 -15.40
N LYS A 58 -7.35 -3.60 -15.17
CA LYS A 58 -7.87 -4.62 -16.08
C LYS A 58 -9.39 -4.52 -16.14
N THR A 59 -9.89 -4.22 -17.33
CA THR A 59 -11.32 -4.24 -17.68
C THR A 59 -11.48 -4.96 -19.01
N GLY A 60 -12.72 -5.17 -19.47
CA GLY A 60 -12.98 -5.65 -20.83
C GLY A 60 -12.36 -4.76 -21.92
N LYS A 61 -12.22 -3.45 -21.66
CA LYS A 61 -11.61 -2.47 -22.58
C LYS A 61 -10.08 -2.42 -22.48
N THR A 62 -9.51 -2.94 -21.40
CA THR A 62 -8.08 -2.85 -21.06
C THR A 62 -7.53 -4.21 -20.60
N PRO A 63 -7.64 -5.28 -21.41
CA PRO A 63 -7.31 -6.65 -20.98
C PRO A 63 -5.81 -6.86 -20.68
N LYS A 64 -4.95 -6.03 -21.26
CA LYS A 64 -3.49 -6.04 -21.07
C LYS A 64 -3.02 -5.18 -19.89
N ALA A 65 -3.93 -4.50 -19.20
CA ALA A 65 -3.55 -3.62 -18.11
C ALA A 65 -2.92 -4.39 -16.93
N PRO A 66 -1.93 -3.78 -16.24
CA PRO A 66 -1.10 -4.47 -15.27
C PRO A 66 -1.81 -4.77 -13.95
N TYR A 67 -2.88 -4.06 -13.59
CA TYR A 67 -3.51 -4.20 -12.28
C TYR A 67 -4.89 -4.83 -12.32
N GLU A 68 -5.20 -5.65 -11.33
CA GLU A 68 -6.56 -6.01 -10.94
C GLU A 68 -6.93 -5.20 -9.71
N VAL A 69 -8.01 -4.42 -9.80
CA VAL A 69 -8.35 -3.38 -8.81
C VAL A 69 -9.73 -3.67 -8.25
N SER A 70 -9.83 -3.75 -6.92
CA SER A 70 -11.08 -3.87 -6.18
C SER A 70 -11.18 -2.77 -5.10
N LYS A 71 -12.30 -2.72 -4.37
CA LYS A 71 -12.48 -1.77 -3.26
C LYS A 71 -11.62 -2.08 -2.02
N ALA A 72 -11.02 -3.27 -1.95
CA ALA A 72 -10.27 -3.74 -0.78
C ALA A 72 -8.79 -4.01 -1.07
N LYS A 73 -8.44 -4.28 -2.34
CA LYS A 73 -7.06 -4.60 -2.75
C LYS A 73 -6.79 -4.24 -4.21
N ILE A 74 -5.54 -3.91 -4.48
CA ILE A 74 -4.97 -3.75 -5.83
C ILE A 74 -3.89 -4.81 -6.01
N ILE A 75 -3.92 -5.53 -7.13
CA ILE A 75 -2.99 -6.63 -7.41
C ILE A 75 -2.25 -6.34 -8.71
N ASN A 76 -0.92 -6.30 -8.67
CA ASN A 76 -0.11 -6.31 -9.88
C ASN A 76 -0.07 -7.73 -10.47
N ARG A 77 -0.49 -7.90 -11.72
CA ARG A 77 -0.67 -9.22 -12.34
C ARG A 77 0.67 -9.92 -12.63
N ALA A 78 1.74 -9.16 -12.85
CA ALA A 78 3.06 -9.67 -13.21
C ALA A 78 3.87 -10.10 -11.98
N THR A 79 3.90 -9.26 -10.95
CA THR A 79 4.66 -9.53 -9.72
C THR A 79 3.85 -10.26 -8.66
N LYS A 80 2.51 -10.25 -8.74
CA LYS A 80 1.59 -10.70 -7.68
C LYS A 80 1.70 -9.88 -6.39
N SER A 81 2.34 -8.71 -6.46
CA SER A 81 2.34 -7.72 -5.39
C SER A 81 0.92 -7.22 -5.11
N VAL A 82 0.61 -6.99 -3.83
CA VAL A 82 -0.75 -6.62 -3.39
C VAL A 82 -0.65 -5.35 -2.56
N ILE A 83 -1.46 -4.35 -2.88
CA ILE A 83 -1.63 -3.13 -2.09
C ILE A 83 -2.96 -3.24 -1.36
N ARG A 84 -2.95 -3.02 -0.04
CA ARG A 84 -4.12 -3.06 0.85
C ARG A 84 -4.03 -1.95 1.90
N TYR A 85 -5.15 -1.60 2.50
CA TYR A 85 -5.21 -0.69 3.65
C TYR A 85 -5.62 -1.46 4.91
N ASN A 86 -5.06 -1.06 6.05
CA ASN A 86 -5.33 -1.62 7.37
C ASN A 86 -5.56 -0.48 8.35
N THR A 87 -6.50 -0.67 9.28
CA THR A 87 -6.74 0.29 10.35
C THR A 87 -5.73 0.08 11.48
N SER A 88 -5.42 1.16 12.18
CA SER A 88 -4.45 1.13 13.28
C SER A 88 -4.82 0.24 14.48
N ASN A 89 -6.10 -0.14 14.61
CA ASN A 89 -6.62 -0.86 15.78
C ASN A 89 -6.48 -2.40 15.71
N THR A 90 -5.65 -2.93 14.82
CA THR A 90 -5.54 -4.38 14.67
C THR A 90 -4.17 -4.89 15.11
N LYS A 91 -4.22 -5.63 16.23
CA LYS A 91 -3.32 -6.70 16.68
C LYS A 91 -3.02 -7.77 15.60
N THR A 92 -3.38 -7.56 14.35
CA THR A 92 -3.00 -8.43 13.24
C THR A 92 -1.53 -8.20 12.93
N LYS A 93 -0.69 -8.94 13.66
CA LYS A 93 0.42 -9.65 13.04
C LYS A 93 -0.19 -10.57 11.97
N ASP A 94 -0.59 -9.99 10.86
CA ASP A 94 -0.83 -10.79 9.69
C ASP A 94 0.58 -11.26 9.31
N GLY A 95 0.90 -12.52 9.62
CA GLY A 95 2.20 -13.14 9.39
C GLY A 95 2.58 -13.26 7.90
N GLY A 96 1.96 -12.43 7.07
CA GLY A 96 2.17 -12.23 5.66
C GLY A 96 3.44 -11.42 5.43
N ARG A 97 4.17 -11.84 4.40
CA ARG A 97 5.47 -11.31 4.01
C ARG A 97 5.28 -9.92 3.37
N GLU A 98 4.93 -8.91 4.17
CA GLU A 98 4.84 -7.52 3.73
C GLU A 98 6.23 -7.03 3.33
N GLY A 99 6.35 -6.47 2.14
CA GLY A 99 7.59 -5.85 1.68
C GLY A 99 7.70 -4.40 2.16
N CYS A 100 6.56 -3.69 2.20
CA CYS A 100 6.51 -2.29 2.59
C CYS A 100 5.27 -2.00 3.45
N VAL A 101 5.47 -1.17 4.46
CA VAL A 101 4.38 -0.62 5.28
C VAL A 101 4.47 0.90 5.21
N ILE A 102 3.39 1.50 4.71
CA ILE A 102 3.25 2.95 4.59
C ILE A 102 2.39 3.44 5.74
N PHE A 103 2.93 4.40 6.48
CA PHE A 103 2.29 4.97 7.65
C PHE A 103 1.80 6.37 7.32
N ASP A 104 0.48 6.57 7.27
CA ASP A 104 -0.14 7.84 6.89
C ASP A 104 -0.89 8.51 8.05
N GLU A 105 -0.70 9.83 8.17
CA GLU A 105 -1.26 10.70 9.23
C GLU A 105 -1.16 10.15 10.66
N ILE A 106 -0.06 9.51 11.01
CA ILE A 106 0.10 8.84 12.30
C ILE A 106 0.58 9.81 13.38
N HIS A 107 -0.33 10.61 13.91
CA HIS A 107 -0.04 11.60 14.96
C HIS A 107 0.08 11.00 16.37
N TYR A 108 -0.57 9.87 16.66
CA TYR A 108 -0.72 9.36 18.05
C TYR A 108 0.11 8.09 18.39
N PHE A 109 0.93 7.58 17.47
CA PHE A 109 1.58 6.26 17.62
C PHE A 109 3.03 6.32 18.09
N PHE A 110 3.36 7.28 18.96
CA PHE A 110 4.61 7.23 19.71
C PHE A 110 4.48 6.31 20.93
N GLY A 111 4.25 5.03 20.65
CA GLY A 111 4.58 3.93 21.54
C GLY A 111 5.59 3.03 20.83
N PRO A 112 6.81 2.81 21.35
CA PRO A 112 7.83 1.95 20.71
C PRO A 112 7.35 0.51 20.47
N GLU A 113 6.32 0.06 21.20
CA GLU A 113 5.73 -1.27 21.05
C GLU A 113 5.11 -1.53 19.68
N MET A 114 4.36 -0.58 19.09
CA MET A 114 3.65 -0.88 17.84
C MET A 114 4.57 -0.92 16.62
N VAL A 115 5.55 -0.03 16.58
CA VAL A 115 6.62 -0.06 15.56
C VAL A 115 7.35 -1.40 15.67
N ASN A 116 7.66 -1.87 16.89
CA ASN A 116 8.30 -3.17 17.09
C ASN A 116 7.41 -4.38 16.75
N VAL A 117 6.08 -4.30 16.93
CA VAL A 117 5.15 -5.37 16.54
C VAL A 117 5.08 -5.52 15.02
N LYS A 118 5.05 -4.41 14.26
CA LYS A 118 5.09 -4.46 12.79
C LYS A 118 6.48 -4.81 12.24
N ARG A 119 7.57 -4.49 12.95
CA ARG A 119 8.93 -4.98 12.65
C ARG A 119 9.01 -6.51 12.61
N GLY A 120 8.32 -7.18 13.53
CA GLY A 120 8.31 -8.66 13.57
C GLY A 120 7.68 -9.33 12.34
N GLY A 121 6.93 -8.60 11.51
CA GLY A 121 6.31 -9.11 10.27
C GLY A 121 7.11 -8.86 8.99
N LEU A 122 7.96 -7.82 8.97
CA LEU A 122 8.69 -7.37 7.77
C LEU A 122 9.81 -8.34 7.32
N GLY A 123 10.34 -9.19 8.21
CA GLY A 123 11.58 -9.94 8.00
C GLY A 123 11.56 -11.15 7.05
N LYS A 124 10.68 -11.21 6.05
CA LYS A 124 10.59 -12.38 5.13
C LYS A 124 10.78 -12.04 3.64
N LYS A 125 11.17 -10.79 3.29
CA LYS A 125 11.53 -10.39 1.91
C LYS A 125 12.86 -9.66 1.86
N LYS A 126 13.49 -9.70 0.68
CA LYS A 126 14.88 -9.27 0.43
C LYS A 126 15.13 -7.75 0.64
N ILE A 127 14.10 -6.93 0.53
CA ILE A 127 14.18 -5.47 0.67
C ILE A 127 12.98 -5.03 1.51
N GLU A 128 13.24 -4.32 2.59
CA GLU A 128 12.23 -3.78 3.50
C GLU A 128 12.27 -2.25 3.41
N GLU A 129 11.16 -1.60 3.08
CA GLU A 129 11.09 -0.14 2.97
C GLU A 129 9.97 0.44 3.82
N ARG A 130 10.23 1.63 4.40
CA ARG A 130 9.32 2.36 5.26
C ARG A 130 9.23 3.82 4.83
N PHE A 131 8.00 4.31 4.73
CA PHE A 131 7.70 5.72 4.50
C PHE A 131 6.81 6.24 5.65
N ILE A 132 7.15 7.41 6.19
CA ILE A 132 6.46 8.14 7.28
C ILE A 132 6.07 9.52 6.74
#